data_AF-A0A5C7XIQ1-F1
#
_entry.id   AF-A0A5C7XIQ1-F1
#
_cell.length_a   1.000
_cell.length_b   1.000
_cell.length_c   1.000
_cell.angle_alpha   90.00
_cell.angle_beta   90.00
_cell.angle_gamma   90.00
#
_symmetry.space_group_name_H-M   'P 1'
#
loop_
_entity.id
_entity.type
_entity.pdbx_description
1 polymer ?
#
loop_
_entity_poly.entity_id
_entity_poly.type
_entity_poly.pdbx_seq_one_letter_code
_entity_poly.pdbx_strand_id
1 'polypeptide(L)'
;MKSWFGGWWTRDSKARTDGMPSPLSKLSTPTKSSDATRPLPSPAKPRETARERLRRLQRQAAERFARAHRPADRPDSNYPHAYRLAQMGGPAIFDPALRNYSAGFREGDPAFASDADRRRWWAARTALLEHAMRVVAESPWKEHVMLRGSALLKLFLGDEARPPGDIDWVVLAPGWTSTCDETQVMLNDIARRFTEQGRVGEAMVDPEQVARDPIWTYERADGMRLTFIGAIAGLPSLKVQCDFVFGETPWEPPMRVSIPTADHGEIALSAASPELSLAWKLLWLLTDAYPQGKDLYDAVMLAECYPLPQPLLDRLVAAVGEENGEYWRKGLFDGSFEDAFEENFVDIDWLPFATEYPWVDPDLEGWVDRLKEAMPMLWDSEVWRR
;
A
#
# COMPACT_ATOMS: atom_id res chain seq x y z
N MET A 1 -44.53 -2.25 10.46
CA MET A 1 -45.04 -2.31 11.85
C MET A 1 -44.11 -1.45 12.70
N LYS A 2 -44.68 -0.46 13.43
CA LYS A 2 -44.14 0.54 14.39
C LYS A 2 -42.69 0.29 14.93
N SER A 3 -41.79 1.25 15.17
CA SER A 3 -41.86 2.57 15.85
C SER A 3 -40.54 3.36 15.60
N TRP A 4 -40.54 4.64 15.25
CA TRP A 4 -40.48 5.84 16.12
C TRP A 4 -39.31 5.90 17.13
N PHE A 5 -38.30 6.71 16.80
CA PHE A 5 -37.30 7.30 17.70
C PHE A 5 -37.74 8.71 18.07
N GLY A 6 -37.64 9.05 19.36
CA GLY A 6 -37.78 10.42 19.85
C GLY A 6 -37.67 10.47 21.37
N GLY A 7 -36.76 11.28 21.90
CA GLY A 7 -36.70 11.55 23.34
C GLY A 7 -35.36 12.05 23.85
N TRP A 8 -34.99 13.28 23.48
CA TRP A 8 -34.08 14.11 24.27
C TRP A 8 -34.77 14.53 25.58
N TRP A 9 -34.06 14.46 26.71
CA TRP A 9 -34.38 15.21 27.92
C TRP A 9 -33.10 15.70 28.61
N THR A 10 -33.05 17.00 28.83
CA THR A 10 -32.16 17.75 29.72
C THR A 10 -32.66 17.70 31.17
N ARG A 11 -31.77 17.58 32.17
CA ARG A 11 -31.58 18.56 33.27
C ARG A 11 -30.79 18.01 34.48
N ASP A 12 -29.78 18.80 34.84
CA ASP A 12 -29.42 19.33 36.17
C ASP A 12 -29.11 18.45 37.40
N SER A 13 -27.92 18.75 37.93
CA SER A 13 -27.59 19.07 39.33
C SER A 13 -27.36 17.92 40.33
N LYS A 14 -26.14 17.85 40.87
CA LYS A 14 -25.80 18.39 42.21
C LYS A 14 -24.36 18.06 42.63
N ALA A 15 -23.71 19.10 43.15
CA ALA A 15 -22.48 19.04 43.90
C ALA A 15 -22.62 18.21 45.19
N ARG A 16 -21.52 17.58 45.61
CA ARG A 16 -21.19 17.40 47.03
C ARG A 16 -19.68 17.24 47.22
N THR A 17 -19.20 18.06 48.14
CA THR A 17 -17.85 18.25 48.64
C THR A 17 -17.54 17.31 49.81
N ASP A 18 -16.26 17.31 50.18
CA ASP A 18 -15.67 17.08 51.51
C ASP A 18 -15.29 15.65 51.93
N GLY A 19 -14.04 15.53 52.39
CA GLY A 19 -13.66 14.48 53.33
C GLY A 19 -12.21 13.95 53.32
N MET A 20 -11.19 14.82 53.36
CA MET A 20 -9.88 14.45 53.93
C MET A 20 -10.04 14.17 55.43
N PRO A 21 -9.26 13.23 56.00
CA PRO A 21 -8.20 13.70 56.91
C PRO A 21 -6.90 12.88 56.87
N SER A 22 -5.79 13.61 56.99
CA SER A 22 -4.53 13.19 57.62
C SER A 22 -4.40 14.03 58.92
N PRO A 23 -3.36 13.91 59.78
CA PRO A 23 -2.29 12.90 59.93
C PRO A 23 -2.17 12.41 61.39
N LEU A 24 -1.29 11.45 61.70
CA LEU A 24 -0.54 11.44 62.97
C LEU A 24 0.68 10.49 62.92
N SER A 25 1.82 11.13 63.10
CA SER A 25 3.17 10.68 63.43
C SER A 25 3.34 9.40 64.25
N LYS A 26 4.35 8.59 63.90
CA LYS A 26 5.27 7.97 64.87
C LYS A 26 6.71 7.97 64.36
N LEU A 27 7.58 8.61 65.15
CA LEU A 27 9.04 8.61 65.00
C LEU A 27 9.68 7.34 65.61
N SER A 28 10.76 6.91 64.94
CA SER A 28 12.04 6.37 65.46
C SER A 28 12.15 5.04 66.22
N THR A 29 12.95 4.11 65.67
CA THR A 29 14.32 3.79 66.20
C THR A 29 15.20 3.17 65.10
N PRO A 30 16.54 3.31 65.16
CA PRO A 30 17.46 2.95 64.09
C PRO A 30 18.03 1.53 64.27
N THR A 31 17.91 0.69 63.23
CA THR A 31 18.62 -0.60 63.16
C THR A 31 19.90 -0.47 62.34
N LYS A 32 20.95 -1.09 62.91
CA LYS A 32 22.35 -1.03 62.50
C LYS A 32 22.56 -1.49 61.05
N SER A 33 23.32 -0.66 60.35
CA SER A 33 24.24 -0.96 59.25
C SER A 33 24.82 -2.38 59.29
N SER A 34 24.46 -3.19 58.30
CA SER A 34 25.31 -4.25 57.77
C SER A 34 25.54 -3.96 56.29
N ASP A 35 26.73 -3.46 56.01
CA ASP A 35 27.32 -3.31 54.68
C ASP A 35 27.29 -4.66 53.96
N ALA A 36 26.38 -4.79 53.00
CA ALA A 36 26.44 -5.81 51.97
C ALA A 36 26.52 -5.05 50.66
N THR A 37 27.70 -5.07 50.05
CA THR A 37 28.01 -4.60 48.71
C THR A 37 26.90 -4.96 47.73
N ARG A 38 26.00 -4.00 47.47
CA ARG A 38 25.11 -4.05 46.32
C ARG A 38 26.00 -3.95 45.08
N PRO A 39 25.97 -4.93 44.16
CA PRO A 39 26.65 -4.75 42.88
C PRO A 39 26.09 -3.48 42.24
N LEU A 40 27.01 -2.59 41.83
CA LEU A 40 26.68 -1.44 41.01
C LEU A 40 25.78 -1.91 39.86
N PRO A 41 24.68 -1.21 39.54
CA PRO A 41 23.90 -1.56 38.36
C PRO A 41 24.86 -1.62 37.17
N SER A 42 24.88 -2.76 36.47
CA SER A 42 25.63 -2.88 35.22
C SER A 42 25.32 -1.66 34.37
N PRO A 43 26.33 -1.05 33.72
CA PRO A 43 26.07 0.06 32.80
C PRO A 43 24.95 -0.39 31.86
N ALA A 44 23.88 0.39 31.81
CA ALA A 44 22.77 0.13 30.90
C ALA A 44 23.38 -0.11 29.53
N LYS A 45 23.07 -1.26 28.91
CA LYS A 45 23.55 -1.54 27.56
C LYS A 45 23.21 -0.32 26.70
N PRO A 46 24.15 0.20 25.89
CA PRO A 46 23.85 1.30 24.97
C PRO A 46 22.55 0.95 24.23
N ARG A 47 21.58 1.88 24.24
CA ARG A 47 20.39 1.71 23.41
C ARG A 47 20.87 1.62 21.97
N GLU A 48 20.53 0.53 21.31
CA GLU A 48 20.76 0.35 19.88
C GLU A 48 20.13 1.53 19.14
N THR A 49 20.90 2.16 18.24
CA THR A 49 20.36 3.26 17.43
C THR A 49 19.32 2.75 16.44
N ALA A 50 18.37 3.60 16.04
CA ALA A 50 17.37 3.25 15.01
C ALA A 50 18.04 2.70 13.73
N ARG A 51 19.16 3.30 13.33
CA ARG A 51 20.02 2.85 12.21
C ARG A 51 20.60 1.44 12.39
N GLU A 52 21.17 1.13 13.55
CA GLU A 52 21.71 -0.21 13.83
C GLU A 52 20.61 -1.27 13.86
N ARG A 53 19.45 -0.91 14.43
CA ARG A 53 18.26 -1.75 14.48
C ARG A 53 17.69 -2.02 13.08
N LEU A 54 17.59 -1.00 12.23
CA LEU A 54 17.15 -1.11 10.83
C LEU A 54 18.02 -2.10 10.06
N ARG A 55 19.35 -1.92 10.11
CA ARG A 55 20.30 -2.82 9.44
C ARG A 55 20.20 -4.26 9.96
N ARG A 56 19.96 -4.47 11.26
CA ARG A 56 19.76 -5.81 11.82
C ARG A 56 18.47 -6.44 11.31
N LEU A 57 17.38 -5.69 11.28
CA LEU A 57 16.08 -6.20 10.88
C LEU A 57 16.01 -6.46 9.38
N GLN A 58 16.68 -5.65 8.55
CA GLN A 58 16.91 -5.96 7.13
C GLN A 58 17.66 -7.28 6.93
N ARG A 59 18.72 -7.53 7.72
CA ARG A 59 19.41 -8.83 7.67
C ARG A 59 18.49 -9.98 8.08
N GLN A 60 17.69 -9.80 9.13
CA GLN A 60 16.73 -10.82 9.56
C GLN A 60 15.60 -11.03 8.55
N ALA A 61 15.12 -9.97 7.89
CA ALA A 61 14.14 -10.04 6.81
C ALA A 61 14.73 -10.75 5.58
N ALA A 62 15.95 -10.40 5.17
CA ALA A 62 16.68 -11.09 4.11
C ALA A 62 16.90 -12.58 4.42
N GLU A 63 17.23 -12.92 5.67
CA GLU A 63 17.36 -14.31 6.10
C GLU A 63 16.01 -15.04 6.19
N ARG A 64 14.92 -14.37 6.56
CA ARG A 64 13.55 -14.92 6.55
C ARG A 64 13.10 -15.17 5.11
N PHE A 65 13.30 -14.20 4.23
CA PHE A 65 13.11 -14.31 2.79
C PHE A 65 13.90 -15.50 2.24
N ALA A 66 15.22 -15.53 2.40
CA ALA A 66 16.07 -16.63 1.92
C ALA A 66 15.66 -18.01 2.47
N ARG A 67 15.14 -18.10 3.70
CA ARG A 67 14.61 -19.34 4.28
C ARG A 67 13.26 -19.76 3.70
N ALA A 68 12.38 -18.81 3.41
CA ALA A 68 11.09 -19.05 2.77
C ALA A 68 11.23 -19.42 1.27
N HIS A 69 12.35 -19.10 0.64
CA HIS A 69 12.67 -19.40 -0.76
C HIS A 69 13.11 -20.85 -1.02
N ARG A 70 12.61 -21.82 -0.23
CA ARG A 70 12.69 -23.24 -0.64
C ARG A 70 11.48 -23.53 -1.53
N PRO A 71 11.66 -23.94 -2.80
CA PRO A 71 10.56 -24.27 -3.68
C PRO A 71 9.93 -25.59 -3.23
N ALA A 72 8.98 -25.50 -2.31
CA ALA A 72 8.10 -26.59 -1.94
C ALA A 72 6.92 -26.01 -1.16
N ASP A 73 5.93 -25.50 -1.89
CA ASP A 73 4.55 -26.00 -1.82
C ASP A 73 3.71 -25.23 -2.86
N ARG A 74 2.92 -25.97 -3.64
CA ARG A 74 2.01 -25.41 -4.67
C ARG A 74 0.97 -24.50 -4.01
N PRO A 75 0.41 -23.50 -4.72
CA PRO A 75 -0.74 -22.76 -4.19
C PRO A 75 -1.84 -23.74 -3.79
N ASP A 76 -2.23 -23.71 -2.51
CA ASP A 76 -3.31 -24.51 -1.96
C ASP A 76 -4.63 -24.17 -2.67
N SER A 77 -5.58 -25.10 -2.64
CA SER A 77 -6.97 -24.95 -3.06
C SER A 77 -7.68 -23.70 -2.51
N ASN A 78 -7.16 -23.08 -1.46
CA ASN A 78 -7.71 -21.88 -0.81
C ASN A 78 -7.22 -20.54 -1.41
N TYR A 79 -6.34 -20.54 -2.40
CA TYR A 79 -5.84 -19.29 -3.01
C TYR A 79 -6.94 -18.58 -3.82
N PRO A 80 -6.92 -17.23 -3.91
CA PRO A 80 -7.82 -16.50 -4.79
C PRO A 80 -7.69 -17.01 -6.23
N HIS A 81 -8.79 -16.97 -6.98
CA HIS A 81 -8.91 -17.64 -8.28
C HIS A 81 -7.85 -17.13 -9.27
N ALA A 82 -7.58 -15.83 -9.29
CA ALA A 82 -6.53 -15.21 -10.09
C ALA A 82 -5.13 -15.84 -9.92
N TYR A 83 -4.78 -16.31 -8.72
CA TYR A 83 -3.47 -16.93 -8.43
C TYR A 83 -3.41 -18.41 -8.86
N ARG A 84 -4.56 -19.01 -9.20
CA ARG A 84 -4.65 -20.38 -9.72
C ARG A 84 -4.69 -20.42 -11.26
N LEU A 85 -5.10 -19.32 -11.90
CA LEU A 85 -5.31 -19.26 -13.35
C LEU A 85 -4.02 -19.14 -14.18
N ALA A 86 -2.93 -18.61 -13.63
CA ALA A 86 -1.69 -18.41 -14.37
C ALA A 86 -0.48 -18.99 -13.63
N GLN A 87 0.23 -19.89 -14.31
CA GLN A 87 1.62 -20.25 -14.01
C GLN A 87 2.50 -19.52 -15.03
N MET A 88 2.97 -18.33 -14.65
CA MET A 88 3.96 -17.54 -15.38
C MET A 88 5.36 -18.14 -15.26
N GLY A 89 5.61 -19.02 -14.28
CA GLY A 89 6.89 -19.72 -14.12
C GLY A 89 8.03 -18.84 -13.61
N GLY A 90 7.69 -17.69 -13.03
CA GLY A 90 8.64 -16.78 -12.38
C GLY A 90 8.97 -17.17 -10.94
N PRO A 91 9.93 -16.48 -10.29
CA PRO A 91 10.27 -16.74 -8.89
C PRO A 91 9.09 -16.37 -7.96
N ALA A 92 9.01 -17.02 -6.80
CA ALA A 92 8.03 -16.64 -5.78
C ALA A 92 8.43 -15.29 -5.13
N ILE A 93 7.59 -14.27 -5.27
CA ILE A 93 7.76 -12.93 -4.68
C ILE A 93 6.72 -12.75 -3.57
N PHE A 94 7.13 -12.28 -2.39
CA PHE A 94 6.18 -12.05 -1.29
C PHE A 94 5.09 -11.05 -1.70
N ASP A 95 3.84 -11.36 -1.38
CA ASP A 95 2.68 -10.51 -1.65
C ASP A 95 1.93 -10.30 -0.32
N PRO A 96 1.98 -9.09 0.28
CA PRO A 96 1.28 -8.81 1.53
C PRO A 96 -0.22 -9.11 1.48
N ALA A 97 -0.85 -9.03 0.30
CA ALA A 97 -2.25 -9.40 0.10
C ALA A 97 -2.53 -10.88 0.38
N LEU A 98 -1.48 -11.71 0.34
CA LEU A 98 -1.56 -13.15 0.59
C LEU A 98 -0.99 -13.55 1.96
N ARG A 99 -0.69 -12.62 2.86
CA ARG A 99 -0.02 -12.92 4.15
C ARG A 99 -0.80 -13.90 5.04
N ASN A 100 -2.12 -13.98 4.88
CA ASN A 100 -2.99 -14.90 5.62
C ASN A 100 -2.94 -16.33 5.07
N TYR A 101 -2.22 -16.56 3.98
CA TYR A 101 -2.00 -17.88 3.37
C TYR A 101 -0.60 -18.37 3.70
N SER A 102 -0.47 -19.68 3.91
CA SER A 102 0.79 -20.34 4.28
C SER A 102 1.91 -20.16 3.25
N ALA A 103 1.59 -19.79 2.00
CA ALA A 103 2.55 -19.41 0.97
C ALA A 103 2.20 -18.03 0.38
N GLY A 104 2.27 -16.97 1.19
CA GLY A 104 1.95 -15.57 0.83
C GLY A 104 2.83 -14.94 -0.25
N PHE A 105 2.97 -15.62 -1.38
CA PHE A 105 3.83 -15.30 -2.50
C PHE A 105 3.01 -15.29 -3.79
N ARG A 106 3.30 -14.34 -4.65
CA ARG A 106 2.88 -14.29 -6.06
C ARG A 106 4.01 -14.78 -6.96
N GLU A 107 3.69 -15.19 -8.17
CA GLU A 107 4.73 -15.40 -9.19
C GLU A 107 5.24 -14.04 -9.69
N GLY A 108 6.57 -13.89 -9.71
CA GLY A 108 7.29 -12.79 -10.34
C GLY A 108 7.38 -12.94 -11.84
N ASP A 109 8.16 -12.08 -12.49
CA ASP A 109 8.34 -12.14 -13.94
C ASP A 109 8.98 -13.47 -14.38
N PRO A 110 8.59 -14.02 -15.53
CA PRO A 110 9.17 -15.25 -16.04
C PRO A 110 10.67 -15.11 -16.34
N ALA A 111 11.38 -16.23 -16.24
CA ALA A 111 12.66 -16.35 -16.93
C ALA A 111 12.44 -16.53 -18.44
N PHE A 112 13.16 -15.78 -19.27
CA PHE A 112 13.04 -15.84 -20.72
C PHE A 112 14.22 -16.58 -21.36
N ALA A 113 13.94 -17.36 -22.40
CA ALA A 113 14.97 -18.05 -23.17
C ALA A 113 15.87 -17.10 -23.96
N SER A 114 15.35 -15.91 -24.31
CA SER A 114 16.08 -14.88 -25.05
C SER A 114 15.60 -13.47 -24.70
N ASP A 115 16.44 -12.48 -24.99
CA ASP A 115 16.05 -11.06 -24.88
C ASP A 115 14.94 -10.67 -25.86
N ALA A 116 14.83 -11.37 -27.01
CA ALA A 116 13.76 -11.14 -27.97
C ALA A 116 12.40 -11.58 -27.39
N ASP A 117 12.37 -12.75 -26.73
CA ASP A 117 11.18 -13.27 -26.05
C ASP A 117 10.77 -12.38 -24.87
N ARG A 118 11.75 -11.91 -24.09
CA ARG A 118 11.52 -10.92 -23.02
C ARG A 118 10.86 -9.65 -23.56
N ARG A 119 11.38 -9.09 -24.66
CA ARG A 119 10.81 -7.88 -25.29
C ARG A 119 9.40 -8.11 -25.83
N ARG A 120 9.13 -9.25 -26.48
CA ARG A 120 7.80 -9.61 -26.97
C ARG A 120 6.79 -9.73 -25.83
N TRP A 121 7.17 -10.43 -24.76
CA TRP A 121 6.32 -10.60 -23.58
C TRP A 121 5.98 -9.25 -22.93
N TRP A 122 6.99 -8.39 -22.71
CA TRP A 122 6.76 -7.07 -22.13
C TRP A 122 5.93 -6.15 -23.02
N ALA A 123 6.17 -6.14 -24.33
CA ALA A 123 5.38 -5.34 -25.27
C ALA A 123 3.90 -5.76 -25.24
N ALA A 124 3.62 -7.05 -25.17
CA ALA A 124 2.25 -7.55 -25.07
C ALA A 124 1.62 -7.28 -23.69
N ARG A 125 2.39 -7.36 -22.60
CA ARG A 125 1.91 -6.96 -21.27
C ARG A 125 1.50 -5.48 -21.25
N THR A 126 2.33 -4.61 -21.81
CA THR A 126 2.03 -3.18 -21.96
C THR A 126 0.78 -2.98 -22.80
N ALA A 127 0.66 -3.66 -23.95
CA ALA A 127 -0.54 -3.56 -24.80
C ALA A 127 -1.82 -4.01 -24.07
N LEU A 128 -1.77 -5.04 -23.23
CA LEU A 128 -2.90 -5.49 -22.42
C LEU A 128 -3.28 -4.47 -21.34
N LEU A 129 -2.30 -3.84 -20.66
CA LEU A 129 -2.55 -2.78 -19.70
C LEU A 129 -3.18 -1.53 -20.36
N GLU A 130 -2.64 -1.10 -21.50
CA GLU A 130 -3.20 -0.02 -22.30
C GLU A 130 -4.62 -0.34 -22.78
N HIS A 131 -4.87 -1.58 -23.20
CA HIS A 131 -6.20 -2.03 -23.59
C HIS A 131 -7.19 -2.00 -22.43
N ALA A 132 -6.79 -2.44 -21.23
CA ALA A 132 -7.63 -2.33 -20.04
C ALA A 132 -8.01 -0.87 -19.73
N MET A 133 -7.05 0.06 -19.81
CA MET A 133 -7.32 1.50 -19.63
C MET A 133 -8.26 2.03 -20.72
N ARG A 134 -8.04 1.65 -21.99
CA ARG A 134 -8.85 2.06 -23.14
C ARG A 134 -10.29 1.56 -23.01
N VAL A 135 -10.48 0.31 -22.60
CA VAL A 135 -11.81 -0.29 -22.35
C VAL A 135 -12.60 0.55 -21.35
N VAL A 136 -11.99 0.98 -20.25
CA VAL A 136 -12.63 1.86 -19.27
C VAL A 136 -12.92 3.23 -19.88
N ALA A 137 -11.93 3.85 -20.53
CA ALA A 137 -12.03 5.18 -21.13
C ALA A 137 -13.14 5.29 -22.20
N GLU A 138 -13.40 4.20 -22.93
CA GLU A 138 -14.42 4.13 -24.00
C GLU A 138 -15.77 3.60 -23.50
N SER A 139 -15.85 3.19 -22.23
CA SER A 139 -17.08 2.68 -21.62
C SER A 139 -17.94 3.81 -21.02
N PRO A 140 -19.22 3.54 -20.72
CA PRO A 140 -20.04 4.43 -19.90
C PRO A 140 -19.48 4.65 -18.48
N TRP A 141 -18.56 3.79 -18.02
CA TRP A 141 -18.04 3.80 -16.65
C TRP A 141 -16.93 4.82 -16.42
N LYS A 142 -16.39 5.45 -17.47
CA LYS A 142 -15.27 6.41 -17.38
C LYS A 142 -15.54 7.60 -16.45
N GLU A 143 -16.81 7.98 -16.27
CA GLU A 143 -17.21 9.07 -15.38
C GLU A 143 -17.44 8.61 -13.93
N HIS A 144 -17.46 7.30 -13.70
CA HIS A 144 -17.67 6.68 -12.40
C HIS A 144 -16.38 6.21 -11.74
N VAL A 145 -15.24 6.31 -12.42
CA VAL A 145 -13.95 5.84 -11.92
C VAL A 145 -12.86 6.89 -12.09
N MET A 146 -11.87 6.82 -11.23
CA MET A 146 -10.64 7.61 -11.30
C MET A 146 -9.42 6.69 -11.26
N LEU A 147 -8.51 6.84 -12.21
CA LEU A 147 -7.25 6.11 -12.23
C LEU A 147 -6.34 6.60 -11.11
N ARG A 148 -5.67 5.68 -10.43
CA ARG A 148 -4.61 5.96 -9.46
C ARG A 148 -3.47 4.94 -9.59
N GLY A 149 -2.53 5.02 -8.65
CA GLY A 149 -1.49 3.99 -8.51
C GLY A 149 -0.43 4.04 -9.60
N SER A 150 0.27 2.92 -9.78
CA SER A 150 1.52 2.88 -10.53
C SER A 150 1.38 3.12 -12.03
N ALA A 151 0.23 2.78 -12.62
CA ALA A 151 -0.06 3.05 -14.03
C ALA A 151 -0.03 4.54 -14.37
N LEU A 152 -0.37 5.39 -13.41
CA LEU A 152 -0.36 6.84 -13.59
C LEU A 152 1.03 7.45 -13.40
N LEU A 153 1.89 6.84 -12.59
CA LEU A 153 3.20 7.40 -12.26
C LEU A 153 4.13 7.53 -13.46
N LYS A 154 3.98 6.68 -14.49
CA LYS A 154 4.72 6.81 -15.75
C LYS A 154 4.47 8.14 -16.45
N LEU A 155 3.25 8.68 -16.35
CA LEU A 155 2.89 9.99 -16.91
C LEU A 155 3.62 11.13 -16.19
N PHE A 156 3.78 11.02 -14.86
CA PHE A 156 4.32 12.09 -14.03
C PHE A 156 5.86 12.06 -13.94
N LEU A 157 6.44 10.86 -13.82
CA LEU A 157 7.86 10.67 -13.53
C LEU A 157 8.66 10.21 -14.76
N GLY A 158 8.01 9.94 -15.89
CA GLY A 158 8.68 9.51 -17.11
C GLY A 158 9.48 8.21 -16.91
N ASP A 159 10.75 8.20 -17.31
CA ASP A 159 11.61 7.00 -17.24
C ASP A 159 12.04 6.60 -15.84
N GLU A 160 11.89 7.50 -14.87
CA GLU A 160 12.13 7.21 -13.46
C GLU A 160 10.98 6.42 -12.81
N ALA A 161 9.79 6.38 -13.43
CA ALA A 161 8.74 5.50 -12.96
C ALA A 161 9.11 4.04 -13.21
N ARG A 162 8.97 3.21 -12.18
CA ARG A 162 8.98 1.76 -12.37
C ARG A 162 7.80 1.32 -13.25
N PRO A 163 7.90 0.19 -13.98
CA PRO A 163 6.78 -0.39 -14.70
C PRO A 163 5.54 -0.63 -13.81
N PRO A 164 4.32 -0.39 -14.32
CA PRO A 164 3.11 -0.65 -13.53
C PRO A 164 2.87 -2.14 -13.32
N GLY A 165 2.49 -2.50 -12.10
CA GLY A 165 2.14 -3.86 -11.70
C GLY A 165 0.69 -4.23 -12.04
N ASP A 166 -0.19 -3.25 -11.87
CA ASP A 166 -1.65 -3.33 -11.92
C ASP A 166 -2.23 -1.96 -12.34
N ILE A 167 -3.55 -1.93 -12.54
CA ILE A 167 -4.31 -0.71 -12.80
C ILE A 167 -5.28 -0.51 -11.64
N ASP A 168 -5.10 0.56 -10.88
CA ASP A 168 -5.93 0.89 -9.73
C ASP A 168 -6.99 1.94 -10.08
N TRP A 169 -8.24 1.66 -9.72
CA TRP A 169 -9.40 2.53 -9.92
C TRP A 169 -10.07 2.84 -8.60
N VAL A 170 -10.31 4.12 -8.32
CA VAL A 170 -11.27 4.55 -7.29
C VAL A 170 -12.64 4.68 -7.94
N VAL A 171 -13.64 3.99 -7.39
CA VAL A 171 -15.03 4.14 -7.83
C VAL A 171 -15.65 5.35 -7.13
N LEU A 172 -16.00 6.36 -7.91
CA LEU A 172 -16.48 7.66 -7.45
C LEU A 172 -17.99 7.69 -7.18
N ALA A 173 -18.73 6.66 -7.61
CA ALA A 173 -20.17 6.60 -7.47
C ALA A 173 -20.58 6.44 -5.99
N PRO A 174 -21.24 7.44 -5.38
CA PRO A 174 -21.57 7.37 -3.95
C PRO A 174 -22.49 6.21 -3.63
N GLY A 175 -22.17 5.47 -2.57
CA GLY A 175 -22.97 4.35 -2.09
C GLY A 175 -22.80 3.04 -2.86
N TRP A 176 -21.96 3.00 -3.91
CA TRP A 176 -21.59 1.74 -4.55
C TRP A 176 -20.68 0.93 -3.63
N THR A 177 -20.93 -0.37 -3.59
CA THR A 177 -20.11 -1.36 -2.88
C THR A 177 -19.68 -2.45 -3.87
N SER A 178 -18.73 -3.30 -3.49
CA SER A 178 -18.29 -4.45 -4.30
C SER A 178 -19.41 -5.44 -4.63
N THR A 179 -20.47 -5.43 -3.82
CA THR A 179 -21.58 -6.38 -3.84
C THR A 179 -22.86 -5.84 -4.47
N CYS A 180 -22.98 -4.54 -4.73
CA CYS A 180 -24.20 -3.98 -5.32
C CYS A 180 -24.37 -4.35 -6.80
N ASP A 181 -25.61 -4.34 -7.29
CA ASP A 181 -25.96 -4.77 -8.65
C ASP A 181 -25.27 -3.92 -9.72
N GLU A 182 -25.17 -2.60 -9.51
CA GLU A 182 -24.50 -1.67 -10.41
C GLU A 182 -23.03 -2.02 -10.60
N THR A 183 -22.35 -2.39 -9.51
CA THR A 183 -20.96 -2.87 -9.56
C THR A 183 -20.85 -4.17 -10.35
N GLN A 184 -21.80 -5.10 -10.19
CA GLN A 184 -21.80 -6.34 -11.00
C GLN A 184 -21.93 -6.01 -12.49
N VAL A 185 -22.85 -5.11 -12.85
CA VAL A 185 -23.06 -4.67 -14.23
C VAL A 185 -21.80 -4.03 -14.79
N MET A 186 -21.18 -3.12 -14.05
CA MET A 186 -19.94 -2.44 -14.46
C MET A 186 -18.80 -3.44 -14.71
N LEU A 187 -18.50 -4.30 -13.74
CA LEU A 187 -17.38 -5.24 -13.85
C LEU A 187 -17.62 -6.27 -14.96
N ASN A 188 -18.85 -6.74 -15.14
CA ASN A 188 -19.19 -7.66 -16.22
C ASN A 188 -19.07 -7.01 -17.61
N ASP A 189 -19.49 -5.74 -17.76
CA ASP A 189 -19.36 -5.04 -19.03
C ASP A 189 -17.89 -4.71 -19.36
N ILE A 190 -17.09 -4.31 -18.36
CA ILE A 190 -15.63 -4.12 -18.52
C ILE A 190 -14.97 -5.43 -18.95
N ALA A 191 -15.25 -6.53 -18.25
CA ALA A 191 -14.69 -7.85 -18.60
C ALA A 191 -15.07 -8.26 -20.01
N ARG A 192 -16.36 -8.15 -20.37
CA ARG A 192 -16.86 -8.46 -21.72
C ARG A 192 -16.16 -7.63 -22.79
N ARG A 193 -16.05 -6.31 -22.62
CA ARG A 193 -15.39 -5.40 -23.57
C ARG A 193 -13.91 -5.71 -23.72
N PHE A 194 -13.24 -6.04 -22.62
CA PHE A 194 -11.82 -6.42 -22.65
C PHE A 194 -11.60 -7.63 -23.55
N THR A 195 -12.46 -8.64 -23.43
CA THR A 195 -12.32 -9.93 -24.15
C THR A 195 -13.00 -9.97 -25.51
N GLU A 196 -13.75 -8.93 -25.89
CA GLU A 196 -14.61 -8.91 -27.09
C GLU A 196 -13.86 -9.20 -28.39
N GLN A 197 -12.62 -8.71 -28.50
CA GLN A 197 -11.79 -8.92 -29.70
C GLN A 197 -11.07 -10.29 -29.71
N GLY A 198 -11.01 -10.98 -28.57
CA GLY A 198 -10.27 -12.24 -28.40
C GLY A 198 -8.74 -12.12 -28.54
N ARG A 199 -8.22 -10.96 -28.92
CA ARG A 199 -6.80 -10.70 -29.12
C ARG A 199 -6.47 -9.22 -28.92
N VAL A 200 -5.37 -8.95 -28.22
CA VAL A 200 -4.81 -7.62 -27.99
C VAL A 200 -3.34 -7.65 -28.39
N GLY A 201 -3.00 -6.97 -29.49
CA GLY A 201 -1.67 -7.11 -30.10
C GLY A 201 -1.38 -8.57 -30.47
N GLU A 202 -0.33 -9.15 -29.89
CA GLU A 202 0.03 -10.55 -30.06
C GLU A 202 -0.65 -11.50 -29.05
N ALA A 203 -1.15 -10.96 -27.94
CA ALA A 203 -1.73 -11.77 -26.87
C ALA A 203 -3.16 -12.20 -27.20
N MET A 204 -3.42 -13.51 -27.17
CA MET A 204 -4.77 -14.07 -27.15
C MET A 204 -5.38 -13.90 -25.77
N VAL A 205 -6.65 -13.50 -25.71
CA VAL A 205 -7.38 -13.31 -24.46
C VAL A 205 -8.66 -14.14 -24.52
N ASP A 206 -8.88 -14.96 -23.49
CA ASP A 206 -10.01 -15.87 -23.41
C ASP A 206 -11.05 -15.34 -22.41
N PRO A 207 -12.33 -15.14 -22.80
CA PRO A 207 -13.39 -14.75 -21.88
C PRO A 207 -13.61 -15.74 -20.72
N GLU A 208 -13.26 -17.02 -20.89
CA GLU A 208 -13.34 -18.01 -19.82
C GLU A 208 -12.20 -17.89 -18.80
N GLN A 209 -11.16 -17.10 -19.10
CA GLN A 209 -9.99 -16.87 -18.24
C GLN A 209 -9.97 -15.48 -17.60
N VAL A 210 -11.16 -14.97 -17.27
CA VAL A 210 -11.31 -13.77 -16.45
C VAL A 210 -11.62 -14.17 -15.01
N ALA A 211 -10.69 -13.91 -14.11
CA ALA A 211 -10.92 -14.06 -12.68
C ALA A 211 -11.51 -12.79 -12.09
N ARG A 212 -12.38 -12.98 -11.11
CA ARG A 212 -12.90 -11.93 -10.26
C ARG A 212 -12.74 -12.33 -8.81
N ASP A 213 -11.98 -11.55 -8.07
CA ASP A 213 -11.65 -11.85 -6.67
C ASP A 213 -11.89 -10.61 -5.81
N PRO A 214 -12.56 -10.72 -4.65
CA PRO A 214 -12.59 -9.62 -3.70
C PRO A 214 -11.15 -9.33 -3.25
N ILE A 215 -10.81 -8.06 -3.14
CA ILE A 215 -9.51 -7.64 -2.62
C ILE A 215 -9.71 -6.89 -1.31
N TRP A 216 -8.95 -7.33 -0.33
CA TRP A 216 -8.77 -6.67 0.97
C TRP A 216 -7.29 -6.32 1.11
N THR A 217 -6.74 -5.65 0.09
CA THR A 217 -5.30 -5.34 0.03
C THR A 217 -4.89 -4.36 1.13
N TYR A 218 -5.86 -3.60 1.62
CA TYR A 218 -5.76 -2.71 2.76
C TYR A 218 -6.97 -3.05 3.61
N GLU A 219 -6.83 -3.30 4.90
CA GLU A 219 -7.93 -3.63 5.83
C GLU A 219 -9.06 -2.55 5.89
N ARG A 220 -8.98 -1.54 5.01
CA ARG A 220 -9.59 -0.21 5.03
C ARG A 220 -10.69 -0.01 3.99
N ALA A 221 -10.69 -0.75 2.88
CA ALA A 221 -11.63 -0.48 1.80
C ALA A 221 -12.11 -1.75 1.09
N ASP A 222 -13.41 -1.77 0.83
CA ASP A 222 -14.08 -2.76 0.00
C ASP A 222 -13.54 -2.69 -1.43
N GLY A 223 -13.19 -3.84 -2.02
CA GLY A 223 -12.51 -3.86 -3.30
C GLY A 223 -12.78 -5.11 -4.13
N MET A 224 -12.70 -4.94 -5.45
CA MET A 224 -12.81 -6.02 -6.43
C MET A 224 -11.64 -5.97 -7.41
N ARG A 225 -11.03 -7.12 -7.66
CA ARG A 225 -10.03 -7.31 -8.70
C ARG A 225 -10.60 -8.08 -9.87
N LEU A 226 -10.40 -7.55 -11.07
CA LEU A 226 -10.49 -8.30 -12.32
C LEU A 226 -9.09 -8.71 -12.74
N THR A 227 -8.90 -9.99 -13.04
CA THR A 227 -7.64 -10.51 -13.57
C THR A 227 -7.89 -11.12 -14.94
N PHE A 228 -7.12 -10.67 -15.92
CA PHE A 228 -7.14 -11.14 -17.29
C PHE A 228 -5.87 -11.92 -17.59
N ILE A 229 -6.03 -13.09 -18.21
CA ILE A 229 -4.91 -13.91 -18.67
C ILE A 229 -4.74 -13.74 -20.18
N GLY A 230 -3.52 -13.39 -20.57
CA GLY A 230 -3.09 -13.35 -21.96
C GLY A 230 -2.17 -14.51 -22.30
N ALA A 231 -2.23 -15.04 -23.51
CA ALA A 231 -1.32 -16.07 -24.00
C ALA A 231 -0.64 -15.63 -25.29
N ILE A 232 0.68 -15.88 -25.39
CA ILE A 232 1.44 -15.73 -26.63
C ILE A 232 2.07 -17.08 -26.95
N ALA A 233 2.00 -17.48 -28.22
CA ALA A 233 2.59 -18.73 -28.67
C ALA A 233 4.09 -18.80 -28.33
N GLY A 234 4.46 -19.83 -27.58
CA GLY A 234 5.85 -20.11 -27.19
C GLY A 234 6.39 -19.28 -26.03
N LEU A 235 5.57 -18.44 -25.38
CA LEU A 235 5.95 -17.66 -24.22
C LEU A 235 5.10 -18.00 -22.98
N PRO A 236 5.60 -17.73 -21.77
CA PRO A 236 4.78 -17.81 -20.56
C PRO A 236 3.54 -16.92 -20.64
N SER A 237 2.46 -17.34 -19.97
CA SER A 237 1.24 -16.55 -19.89
C SER A 237 1.48 -15.17 -19.25
N LEU A 238 0.62 -14.22 -19.61
CA LEU A 238 0.60 -12.85 -19.14
C LEU A 238 -0.55 -12.68 -18.16
N LYS A 239 -0.34 -11.86 -17.12
CA LYS A 239 -1.40 -11.47 -16.19
C LYS A 239 -1.53 -9.95 -16.17
N VAL A 240 -2.75 -9.45 -16.34
CA VAL A 240 -3.12 -8.05 -16.11
C VAL A 240 -4.20 -7.99 -15.04
N GLN A 241 -4.03 -7.09 -14.08
CA GLN A 241 -4.94 -6.90 -12.95
C GLN A 241 -5.51 -5.48 -12.98
N CYS A 242 -6.81 -5.38 -12.79
CA CYS A 242 -7.53 -4.13 -12.59
C CYS A 242 -8.22 -4.18 -11.23
N ASP A 243 -7.83 -3.29 -10.33
CA ASP A 243 -8.32 -3.22 -8.96
C ASP A 243 -9.29 -2.04 -8.85
N PHE A 244 -10.46 -2.29 -8.29
CA PHE A 244 -11.51 -1.30 -8.08
C PHE A 244 -11.75 -1.19 -6.59
N VAL A 245 -11.49 0.00 -6.03
CA VAL A 245 -11.76 0.32 -4.62
C VAL A 245 -13.05 1.13 -4.51
N PHE A 246 -13.89 0.77 -3.54
CA PHE A 246 -15.21 1.36 -3.31
C PHE A 246 -15.24 2.11 -1.97
N GLY A 247 -16.12 3.10 -1.87
CA GLY A 247 -16.34 3.85 -0.62
C GLY A 247 -15.24 4.85 -0.25
N GLU A 248 -14.12 4.86 -0.98
CA GLU A 248 -13.07 5.86 -0.79
C GLU A 248 -13.46 7.17 -1.49
N THR A 249 -13.47 8.27 -0.73
CA THR A 249 -13.67 9.61 -1.29
C THR A 249 -12.32 10.27 -1.51
N PRO A 250 -11.94 10.58 -2.78
CA PRO A 250 -10.70 11.30 -3.05
C PRO A 250 -10.63 12.62 -2.29
N TRP A 251 -9.45 12.95 -1.74
CA TRP A 251 -9.25 14.20 -1.00
C TRP A 251 -9.20 15.43 -1.92
N GLU A 252 -9.00 15.21 -3.21
CA GLU A 252 -9.06 16.19 -4.27
C GLU A 252 -9.94 15.69 -5.42
N PRO A 253 -10.57 16.57 -6.20
CA PRO A 253 -11.33 16.17 -7.37
C PRO A 253 -10.41 15.49 -8.41
N PRO A 254 -10.91 14.49 -9.17
CA PRO A 254 -10.17 13.90 -10.28
C PRO A 254 -9.74 14.96 -11.31
N MET A 255 -8.52 14.84 -11.81
CA MET A 255 -8.03 15.62 -12.95
C MET A 255 -8.16 14.83 -14.24
N ARG A 256 -8.34 15.50 -15.38
CA ARG A 256 -8.29 14.85 -16.69
C ARG A 256 -6.84 14.72 -17.14
N VAL A 257 -6.46 13.52 -17.58
CA VAL A 257 -5.13 13.21 -18.11
C VAL A 257 -5.23 12.57 -19.49
N SER A 258 -4.18 12.73 -20.30
CA SER A 258 -3.98 12.00 -21.54
C SER A 258 -2.77 11.08 -21.35
N ILE A 259 -2.97 9.77 -21.37
CA ILE A 259 -1.91 8.78 -21.17
C ILE A 259 -1.38 8.37 -22.55
N PRO A 260 -0.10 8.66 -22.87
CA PRO A 260 0.51 8.19 -24.12
C PRO A 260 0.55 6.67 -24.19
N THR A 261 0.31 6.11 -25.37
CA THR A 261 0.36 4.66 -25.62
C THR A 261 1.54 4.27 -26.50
N ALA A 262 1.93 2.99 -26.45
CA ALA A 262 3.06 2.46 -27.20
C ALA A 262 2.90 2.59 -28.73
N ASP A 263 1.65 2.67 -29.22
CA ASP A 263 1.30 2.92 -30.62
C ASP A 263 1.21 4.42 -31.00
N HIS A 264 1.73 5.31 -30.15
CA HIS A 264 1.71 6.77 -30.31
C HIS A 264 0.30 7.39 -30.28
N GLY A 265 -0.69 6.67 -29.75
CA GLY A 265 -2.00 7.21 -29.40
C GLY A 265 -2.02 7.81 -27.99
N GLU A 266 -3.23 8.17 -27.56
CA GLU A 266 -3.49 8.67 -26.21
C GLU A 266 -4.79 8.10 -25.64
N ILE A 267 -4.82 7.86 -24.34
CA ILE A 267 -6.02 7.43 -23.59
C ILE A 267 -6.41 8.55 -22.62
N ALA A 268 -7.58 9.16 -22.85
CA ALA A 268 -8.10 10.23 -22.00
C ALA A 268 -8.91 9.66 -20.81
N LEU A 269 -8.49 9.97 -19.58
CA LEU A 269 -9.09 9.44 -18.35
C LEU A 269 -9.21 10.50 -17.25
N SER A 270 -10.09 10.24 -16.30
CA SER A 270 -10.05 10.90 -14.98
C SER A 270 -9.01 10.19 -14.11
N ALA A 271 -8.13 10.93 -13.45
CA ALA A 271 -7.04 10.40 -12.66
C ALA A 271 -6.76 11.25 -11.41
N ALA A 272 -6.03 10.68 -10.45
CA ALA A 272 -5.50 11.42 -9.31
C ALA A 272 -4.42 12.44 -9.74
N SER A 273 -4.22 13.49 -8.95
CA SER A 273 -3.05 14.37 -9.08
C SER A 273 -1.76 13.64 -8.64
N PRO A 274 -0.57 14.09 -9.07
CA PRO A 274 0.68 13.59 -8.49
C PRO A 274 0.76 13.86 -6.98
N GLU A 275 0.22 14.98 -6.50
CA GLU A 275 0.18 15.34 -5.09
C GLU A 275 -0.74 14.42 -4.28
N LEU A 276 -1.94 14.08 -4.80
CA LEU A 276 -2.82 13.09 -4.16
C LEU A 276 -2.19 11.70 -4.17
N SER A 277 -1.49 11.35 -5.25
CA SER A 277 -0.73 10.09 -5.34
C SER A 277 0.35 10.02 -4.27
N LEU A 278 1.09 11.11 -4.04
CA LEU A 278 2.09 11.21 -2.98
C LEU A 278 1.43 11.06 -1.60
N ALA A 279 0.33 11.77 -1.36
CA ALA A 279 -0.39 11.72 -0.09
C ALA A 279 -0.84 10.29 0.26
N TRP A 280 -1.32 9.53 -0.72
CA TRP A 280 -1.69 8.13 -0.51
C TRP A 280 -0.50 7.21 -0.27
N LYS A 281 0.61 7.39 -1.00
CA LYS A 281 1.83 6.60 -0.78
C LYS A 281 2.36 6.80 0.64
N LEU A 282 2.37 8.05 1.11
CA LEU A 282 2.71 8.37 2.49
C LEU A 282 1.73 7.76 3.47
N LEU A 283 0.42 7.84 3.21
CA LEU A 283 -0.58 7.19 4.06
C LEU A 283 -0.28 5.71 4.21
N TRP A 284 -0.08 4.98 3.11
CA TRP A 284 0.20 3.53 3.13
C TRP A 284 1.48 3.20 3.89
N LEU A 285 2.57 3.93 3.64
CA LEU A 285 3.82 3.76 4.38
C LEU A 285 3.67 3.94 5.90
N LEU A 286 2.75 4.82 6.32
CA LEU A 286 2.57 5.18 7.73
C LEU A 286 1.51 4.36 8.45
N THR A 287 0.61 3.68 7.74
CA THR A 287 -0.58 3.04 8.31
C THR A 287 -0.73 1.57 7.96
N ASP A 288 -0.12 1.10 6.86
CA ASP A 288 -0.17 -0.32 6.57
C ASP A 288 0.65 -1.10 7.59
N ALA A 289 0.06 -2.21 8.07
CA ALA A 289 0.77 -3.15 8.93
C ALA A 289 2.02 -3.76 8.25
N TYR A 290 2.12 -3.67 6.92
CA TYR A 290 3.22 -4.18 6.09
C TYR A 290 3.54 -3.18 4.97
N PRO A 291 4.26 -2.09 5.27
CA PRO A 291 4.60 -1.09 4.27
C PRO A 291 5.49 -1.69 3.17
N GLN A 292 5.24 -1.35 1.91
CA GLN A 292 5.93 -1.97 0.78
C GLN A 292 7.05 -1.08 0.22
N GLY A 293 8.16 -1.70 -0.22
CA GLY A 293 9.29 -0.96 -0.82
C GLY A 293 8.90 -0.14 -2.05
N LYS A 294 7.95 -0.64 -2.85
CA LYS A 294 7.40 0.10 -3.99
C LYS A 294 6.76 1.43 -3.60
N ASP A 295 6.13 1.49 -2.42
CA ASP A 295 5.45 2.71 -1.97
C ASP A 295 6.44 3.75 -1.47
N LEU A 296 7.55 3.31 -0.85
CA LEU A 296 8.67 4.20 -0.51
C LEU A 296 9.33 4.76 -1.77
N TYR A 297 9.62 3.90 -2.74
CA TYR A 297 10.18 4.34 -4.03
C TYR A 297 9.28 5.38 -4.69
N ASP A 298 8.00 5.04 -4.88
CA ASP A 298 7.03 5.93 -5.54
C ASP A 298 6.88 7.26 -4.75
N ALA A 299 6.86 7.21 -3.41
CA ALA A 299 6.78 8.41 -2.56
C ALA A 299 8.01 9.31 -2.70
N VAL A 300 9.23 8.75 -2.69
CA VAL A 300 10.48 9.52 -2.88
C VAL A 300 10.46 10.20 -4.25
N MET A 301 10.18 9.45 -5.31
CA MET A 301 10.20 10.00 -6.66
C MET A 301 9.14 11.09 -6.85
N LEU A 302 7.95 10.93 -6.27
CA LEU A 302 6.92 11.96 -6.28
C LEU A 302 7.32 13.18 -5.45
N ALA A 303 7.84 12.99 -4.24
CA ALA A 303 8.22 14.08 -3.34
C ALA A 303 9.33 14.98 -3.90
N GLU A 304 10.27 14.39 -4.64
CA GLU A 304 11.36 15.15 -5.28
C GLU A 304 10.88 16.04 -6.43
N CYS A 305 9.73 15.72 -7.03
CA CYS A 305 9.18 16.47 -8.18
C CYS A 305 7.96 17.33 -7.84
N TYR A 306 7.17 16.92 -6.84
CA TYR A 306 5.85 17.48 -6.55
C TYR A 306 5.73 17.80 -5.05
N PRO A 307 5.69 19.08 -4.66
CA PRO A 307 5.53 19.45 -3.25
C PRO A 307 4.13 19.08 -2.77
N LEU A 308 4.02 18.50 -1.57
CA LEU A 308 2.72 18.17 -0.98
C LEU A 308 2.00 19.45 -0.50
N PRO A 309 0.83 19.81 -1.03
CA PRO A 309 0.07 20.98 -0.60
C PRO A 309 -0.41 20.83 0.85
N GLN A 310 -0.44 21.96 1.59
CA GLN A 310 -0.88 21.96 3.00
C GLN A 310 -2.26 21.29 3.21
N PRO A 311 -3.30 21.50 2.37
CA PRO A 311 -4.59 20.83 2.56
C PRO A 311 -4.49 19.30 2.50
N LEU A 312 -3.63 18.75 1.63
CA LEU A 312 -3.41 17.31 1.55
C LEU A 312 -2.58 16.80 2.72
N LEU A 313 -1.60 17.58 3.21
CA LEU A 313 -0.86 17.25 4.42
C LEU A 313 -1.79 17.19 5.64
N ASP A 314 -2.70 18.16 5.80
CA ASP A 314 -3.67 18.17 6.91
C ASP A 314 -4.59 16.92 6.85
N ARG A 315 -5.00 16.51 5.64
CA ARG A 315 -5.78 15.27 5.43
C ARG A 315 -4.98 14.02 5.75
N LEU A 316 -3.72 13.97 5.35
CA LEU A 316 -2.80 12.87 5.66
C LEU A 316 -2.63 12.72 7.17
N VAL A 317 -2.34 13.82 7.88
CA VAL A 317 -2.17 13.81 9.35
C VAL A 317 -3.44 13.32 10.04
N ALA A 318 -4.61 13.83 9.63
CA ALA A 318 -5.89 13.39 10.17
C ALA A 318 -6.12 11.88 9.95
N ALA A 319 -5.91 11.40 8.71
CA ALA A 319 -6.10 9.99 8.36
C ALA A 319 -5.15 9.06 9.13
N VAL A 320 -3.86 9.42 9.25
CA VAL A 320 -2.89 8.65 10.04
C VAL A 320 -3.28 8.62 11.53
N GLY A 321 -3.75 9.74 12.07
CA GLY A 321 -4.20 9.84 13.45
C GLY A 321 -5.44 9.00 13.77
N GLU A 322 -6.36 8.86 12.81
CA GLU A 322 -7.53 7.98 12.91
C GLU A 322 -7.13 6.50 12.92
N GLU A 323 -6.22 6.10 12.02
CA GLU A 323 -5.83 4.69 11.83
C GLU A 323 -4.94 4.15 12.95
N ASN A 324 -3.92 4.91 13.35
CA ASN A 324 -2.88 4.39 14.23
C ASN A 324 -3.03 4.85 15.70
N GLY A 325 -4.02 5.71 15.98
CA GLY A 325 -4.45 6.10 17.32
C GLY A 325 -3.32 6.38 18.33
N GLU A 326 -3.25 5.57 19.39
CA GLU A 326 -2.35 5.74 20.54
C GLU A 326 -0.85 5.53 20.23
N TYR A 327 -0.50 4.79 19.16
CA TYR A 327 0.90 4.48 18.83
C TYR A 327 1.69 5.73 18.44
N TRP A 328 1.19 6.53 17.50
CA TRP A 328 1.81 7.81 17.14
C TRP A 328 1.68 8.84 18.24
N ARG A 329 0.53 8.90 18.93
CA ARG A 329 0.37 9.81 20.06
C ARG A 329 1.46 9.57 21.11
N LYS A 330 1.78 8.31 21.43
CA LYS A 330 2.82 7.99 22.39
C LYS A 330 4.21 8.46 21.93
N GLY A 331 4.60 8.18 20.69
CA GLY A 331 5.87 8.64 20.10
C GLY A 331 5.98 10.18 19.99
N LEU A 332 4.86 10.85 19.72
CA LEU A 332 4.77 12.31 19.69
C LEU A 332 4.93 12.96 21.06
N PHE A 333 4.39 12.34 22.11
CA PHE A 333 4.40 12.89 23.47
C PHE A 333 5.64 12.52 24.30
N ASP A 334 6.35 11.45 23.96
CA ASP A 334 7.59 11.05 24.64
C ASP A 334 8.88 11.57 23.97
N GLY A 335 8.75 12.33 22.87
CA GLY A 335 9.88 12.91 22.13
C GLY A 335 10.62 11.89 21.26
N SER A 336 10.06 10.70 21.04
CA SER A 336 10.62 9.64 20.18
C SER A 336 9.96 9.57 18.80
N PHE A 337 9.34 10.66 18.33
CA PHE A 337 8.62 10.67 17.06
C PHE A 337 9.50 10.24 15.89
N GLU A 338 10.75 10.73 15.81
CA GLU A 338 11.71 10.31 14.79
C GLU A 338 12.01 8.81 14.89
N ASP A 339 12.19 8.28 16.10
CA ASP A 339 12.42 6.85 16.34
C ASP A 339 11.19 6.02 15.95
N ALA A 340 9.98 6.43 16.32
CA ALA A 340 8.72 5.75 15.98
C ALA A 340 8.42 5.82 14.47
N PHE A 341 8.73 6.95 13.84
CA PHE A 341 8.60 7.14 12.41
C PHE A 341 9.59 6.23 11.68
N GLU A 342 10.86 6.23 12.06
CA GLU A 342 11.89 5.34 11.51
C GLU A 342 11.60 3.86 11.78
N GLU A 343 11.03 3.52 12.94
CA GLU A 343 10.59 2.15 13.26
C GLU A 343 9.57 1.61 12.27
N ASN A 344 8.71 2.45 11.67
CA ASN A 344 7.79 1.99 10.62
C ASN A 344 8.50 1.61 9.32
N PHE A 345 9.68 2.16 9.03
CA PHE A 345 10.46 1.81 7.84
C PHE A 345 11.24 0.51 8.01
N VAL A 346 11.26 -0.05 9.22
CA VAL A 346 12.08 -1.23 9.57
C VAL A 346 11.57 -2.52 8.94
N ASP A 347 10.25 -2.64 8.80
CA ASP A 347 9.60 -3.79 8.19
C ASP A 347 9.24 -3.57 6.71
N ILE A 348 9.75 -2.51 6.09
CA ILE A 348 9.57 -2.29 4.66
C ILE A 348 10.21 -3.41 3.87
N ASP A 349 9.45 -3.94 2.92
CA ASP A 349 9.88 -4.97 1.98
C ASP A 349 10.87 -4.44 0.92
N TRP A 350 11.99 -3.83 1.37
CA TRP A 350 12.90 -3.08 0.51
C TRP A 350 13.80 -4.00 -0.32
N LEU A 351 14.41 -5.01 0.31
CA LEU A 351 15.36 -5.88 -0.39
C LEU A 351 14.69 -6.70 -1.50
N PRO A 352 13.51 -7.32 -1.28
CA PRO A 352 12.77 -7.95 -2.36
C PRO A 352 12.36 -6.98 -3.46
N PHE A 353 11.93 -5.76 -3.12
CA PHE A 353 11.65 -4.72 -4.11
C PHE A 353 12.89 -4.36 -4.95
N ALA A 354 14.03 -4.05 -4.32
CA ALA A 354 15.28 -3.73 -5.03
C ALA A 354 15.82 -4.92 -5.84
N THR A 355 15.52 -6.15 -5.42
CA THR A 355 15.84 -7.36 -6.20
C THR A 355 14.98 -7.48 -7.45
N GLU A 356 13.69 -7.11 -7.38
CA GLU A 356 12.78 -7.06 -8.53
C GLU A 356 13.15 -5.92 -9.50
N TYR A 357 13.73 -4.83 -9.00
CA TYR A 357 14.12 -3.65 -9.79
C TYR A 357 15.62 -3.32 -9.63
N PRO A 358 16.53 -4.00 -10.37
CA PRO A 358 17.98 -3.91 -10.12
C PRO A 358 18.65 -2.55 -10.36
N TRP A 359 17.93 -1.59 -10.95
CA TRP A 359 18.41 -0.21 -11.10
C TRP A 359 18.16 0.63 -9.83
N VAL A 360 17.36 0.14 -8.90
CA VAL A 360 17.11 0.75 -7.60
C VAL A 360 18.28 0.44 -6.68
N ASP A 361 18.85 1.48 -6.06
CA ASP A 361 19.90 1.30 -5.05
C ASP A 361 19.36 0.46 -3.87
N PRO A 362 19.99 -0.66 -3.50
CA PRO A 362 19.53 -1.50 -2.39
C PRO A 362 19.68 -0.84 -1.00
N ASP A 363 20.34 0.32 -0.89
CA ASP A 363 20.49 1.04 0.36
C ASP A 363 19.20 1.77 0.80
N LEU A 364 18.35 1.09 1.57
CA LEU A 364 17.13 1.67 2.16
C LEU A 364 17.39 2.97 2.93
N GLU A 365 18.54 3.07 3.63
CA GLU A 365 18.86 4.26 4.43
C GLU A 365 18.96 5.49 3.53
N GLY A 366 19.65 5.36 2.39
CA GLY A 366 19.71 6.41 1.37
C GLY A 366 18.33 6.82 0.83
N TRP A 367 17.39 5.88 0.66
CA TRP A 367 16.03 6.21 0.20
C TRP A 367 15.19 6.91 1.26
N VAL A 368 15.32 6.52 2.53
CA VAL A 368 14.67 7.23 3.65
C VAL A 368 15.25 8.64 3.80
N ASP A 369 16.57 8.80 3.67
CA ASP A 369 17.23 10.12 3.74
C ASP A 369 16.81 11.02 2.58
N ARG A 370 16.61 10.50 1.37
CA ARG A 370 16.01 11.25 0.25
C ARG A 370 14.58 11.71 0.55
N LEU A 371 13.76 10.82 1.13
CA LEU A 371 12.40 11.21 1.54
C LEU A 371 12.42 12.33 2.59
N LYS A 372 13.34 12.25 3.57
CA LYS A 372 13.55 13.30 4.58
C LYS A 372 13.92 14.63 3.96
N GLU A 373 14.83 14.61 2.98
CA GLU A 373 15.29 15.83 2.31
C GLU A 373 14.18 16.47 1.47
N ALA A 374 13.40 15.65 0.75
CA ALA A 374 12.29 16.14 -0.06
C ALA A 374 11.09 16.60 0.80
N MET A 375 10.87 15.97 1.96
CA MET A 375 9.71 16.19 2.84
C MET A 375 10.12 16.43 4.30
N PRO A 376 10.88 17.49 4.61
CA PRO A 376 11.38 17.73 5.96
C PRO A 376 10.25 17.96 6.97
N MET A 377 9.08 18.45 6.51
CA MET A 377 7.91 18.69 7.37
C MET A 377 7.35 17.39 7.96
N LEU A 378 7.56 16.22 7.35
CA LEU A 378 7.08 14.95 7.91
C LEU A 378 7.83 14.55 9.18
N TRP A 379 9.07 15.02 9.34
CA TRP A 379 9.89 14.82 10.55
C TRP A 379 9.70 15.91 11.60
N ASP A 380 8.90 16.94 11.31
CA ASP A 380 8.56 17.96 12.28
C ASP A 380 7.41 17.49 13.18
N SER A 381 7.72 17.24 14.45
CA SER A 381 6.73 16.88 15.48
C SER A 381 5.56 17.87 15.63
N GLU A 382 5.70 19.12 15.20
CA GLU A 382 4.60 20.10 15.22
C GLU A 382 3.50 19.78 14.21
N VAL A 383 3.84 19.18 13.07
CA VAL A 383 2.86 18.79 12.03
C VAL A 383 1.86 17.77 12.59
N TRP A 384 2.35 16.86 13.42
CA TRP A 384 1.59 15.75 13.99
C TRP A 384 0.92 16.06 15.33
N ARG A 385 1.21 17.23 15.92
CA ARG A 385 0.56 17.70 17.16
C ARG A 385 -0.77 18.43 16.90
N ARG A 386 -1.07 18.75 15.65
CA ARG A 386 -2.32 19.40 15.22
C ARG A 386 -3.46 18.38 15.18
#